data_AF-A0A8T5S7T4-F1
#
_entry.id   AF-A0A8T5S7T4-F1
#
_cell.length_a   1.000
_cell.length_b   1.000
_cell.length_c   1.000
_cell.angle_alpha   90.00
_cell.angle_beta   90.00
_cell.angle_gamma   90.00
#
_symmetry.space_group_name_H-M   'P 1'
#
loop_
_entity.id
_entity.type
_entity.pdbx_description
1 polymer ?
#
loop_
_entity_poly.entity_id
_entity_poly.type
_entity_poly.pdbx_seq_one_letter_code
_entity_poly.pdbx_strand_id
1 'polypeptide(L)'
;MMDLLNILKIIAAIVSVIIAITVGIIELRLKPDNMLNRWFFLFFISISLGFLAYTTYHIILFNSDIIIPIMITGQIFFNFIPISLVMTVFIIEKYEKIAMSFRYLGIMMILFGIMSFGYFIWVPTLDMTDYSNGIVDTSTPDEWFIFVNLIRILLFAFVVYKYAKITRSIEEDTKKRIQWFFVGIIVAIIGLLINLVGGMLKWIPMEIIALIAVDIGIVLVFKGFLM
;
A
#
# COMPACT_ATOMS: atom_id res chain seq x y z
N MET A 1 22.98 17.46 7.28
CA MET A 1 21.78 18.26 6.92
C MET A 1 20.95 17.38 6.00
N MET A 2 19.62 17.38 6.14
CA MET A 2 18.77 16.51 5.33
C MET A 2 18.61 17.06 3.91
N ASP A 3 18.73 16.21 2.91
CA ASP A 3 18.60 16.60 1.50
C ASP A 3 17.14 16.92 1.13
N LEU A 4 16.95 17.75 0.09
CA LEU A 4 15.64 18.16 -0.40
C LEU A 4 14.79 16.96 -0.88
N LEU A 5 15.39 15.98 -1.56
CA LEU A 5 14.68 14.78 -2.04
C LEU A 5 14.15 13.97 -0.87
N ASN A 6 14.93 13.86 0.20
CA ASN A 6 14.53 13.17 1.42
C ASN A 6 13.37 13.90 2.13
N ILE A 7 13.41 15.24 2.17
CA ILE A 7 12.32 16.05 2.71
C ILE A 7 11.03 15.85 1.89
N LEU A 8 11.11 15.84 0.56
CA LEU A 8 9.95 15.62 -0.30
C LEU A 8 9.32 14.23 -0.07
N LYS A 9 10.15 13.19 0.05
CA LYS A 9 9.74 11.82 0.41
C LYS A 9 8.96 11.80 1.74
N ILE A 10 9.48 12.48 2.76
CA ILE A 10 8.86 12.56 4.09
C ILE A 10 7.49 13.28 4.03
N ILE A 11 7.42 14.43 3.36
CA ILE A 11 6.19 15.22 3.27
C ILE A 11 5.08 14.42 2.58
N ALA A 12 5.38 13.78 1.44
CA ALA A 12 4.42 12.93 0.74
C ALA A 12 3.91 11.79 1.64
N ALA A 13 4.83 11.08 2.29
CA ALA A 13 4.47 9.98 3.18
C ALA A 13 3.59 10.42 4.36
N ILE A 14 3.87 11.56 5.01
CA ILE A 14 3.06 12.09 6.13
C ILE A 14 1.63 12.38 5.70
N VAL A 15 1.42 12.95 4.51
CA VAL A 15 0.08 13.22 3.97
C VAL A 15 -0.70 11.90 3.85
N SER A 16 -0.07 10.87 3.31
CA SER A 16 -0.63 9.52 3.23
C SER A 16 -1.01 8.95 4.60
N VAL A 17 -0.14 9.09 5.61
CA VAL A 17 -0.39 8.63 6.99
C VAL A 17 -1.68 9.23 7.54
N ILE A 18 -1.80 10.56 7.47
CA ILE A 18 -2.91 11.32 8.06
C ILE A 18 -4.22 10.97 7.36
N ILE A 19 -4.24 10.96 6.03
CA ILE A 19 -5.47 10.66 5.29
C ILE A 19 -5.92 9.24 5.60
N ALA A 20 -5.04 8.25 5.44
CA ALA A 20 -5.38 6.86 5.60
C ALA A 20 -5.86 6.51 7.02
N ILE A 21 -5.21 7.03 8.08
CA ILE A 21 -5.65 6.75 9.45
C ILE A 21 -7.03 7.35 9.74
N THR A 22 -7.32 8.56 9.25
CA THR A 22 -8.63 9.18 9.40
C THR A 22 -9.73 8.35 8.74
N VAL A 23 -9.52 7.90 7.50
CA VAL A 23 -10.52 7.06 6.80
C VAL A 23 -10.74 5.75 7.52
N GLY A 24 -9.64 5.09 7.92
CA GLY A 24 -9.72 3.80 8.61
C GLY A 24 -10.57 3.90 9.87
N ILE A 25 -10.33 4.91 10.71
CA ILE A 25 -11.09 5.11 11.94
C ILE A 25 -12.58 5.39 11.65
N ILE A 26 -12.89 6.20 10.63
CA ILE A 26 -14.27 6.48 10.22
C ILE A 26 -14.97 5.18 9.79
N GLU A 27 -14.35 4.42 8.89
CA GLU A 27 -14.91 3.17 8.37
C GLU A 27 -15.17 2.13 9.47
N LEU A 28 -14.23 1.98 10.41
CA LEU A 28 -14.41 1.06 11.53
C LEU A 28 -15.56 1.49 12.45
N ARG A 29 -15.71 2.80 12.70
CA ARG A 29 -16.77 3.33 13.57
C ARG A 29 -18.16 3.24 12.96
N LEU A 30 -18.28 3.31 11.63
CA LEU A 30 -19.59 3.21 10.96
C LEU A 30 -20.27 1.87 11.22
N LYS A 31 -19.55 0.76 11.09
CA LYS A 31 -20.06 -0.60 11.33
C LYS A 31 -18.96 -1.51 11.88
N PRO A 32 -18.66 -1.45 13.19
CA PRO A 32 -17.49 -2.14 13.77
C PRO A 32 -17.60 -3.66 13.73
N ASP A 33 -18.80 -4.23 13.69
CA ASP A 33 -19.02 -5.68 13.64
C ASP A 33 -19.07 -6.25 12.23
N ASN A 34 -19.11 -5.39 11.21
CA ASN A 34 -19.16 -5.83 9.83
C ASN A 34 -17.75 -6.18 9.31
N MET A 35 -17.55 -7.41 8.83
CA MET A 35 -16.24 -7.83 8.35
C MET A 35 -15.76 -7.06 7.12
N LEU A 36 -16.65 -6.60 6.23
CA LEU A 36 -16.26 -5.76 5.10
C LEU A 36 -15.62 -4.47 5.58
N ASN A 37 -16.24 -3.79 6.55
CA ASN A 37 -15.70 -2.57 7.17
C ASN A 37 -14.38 -2.84 7.91
N ARG A 38 -14.24 -3.99 8.59
CA ARG A 38 -12.97 -4.37 9.22
C ARG A 38 -11.85 -4.57 8.19
N TRP A 39 -12.12 -5.18 7.04
CA TRP A 39 -11.12 -5.33 5.98
C TRP A 39 -10.78 -4.01 5.29
N PHE A 40 -11.75 -3.10 5.13
CA PHE A 40 -11.44 -1.73 4.69
C PHE A 40 -10.61 -0.97 5.73
N PHE A 41 -10.91 -1.10 7.01
CA PHE A 41 -10.07 -0.55 8.08
C PHE A 41 -8.65 -1.10 8.01
N LEU A 42 -8.49 -2.43 7.84
CA LEU A 42 -7.19 -3.08 7.70
C LEU A 42 -6.42 -2.57 6.47
N PHE A 43 -7.11 -2.32 5.36
CA PHE A 43 -6.51 -1.70 4.18
C PHE A 43 -5.95 -0.30 4.50
N PHE A 44 -6.76 0.57 5.10
CA PHE A 44 -6.35 1.94 5.41
C PHE A 44 -5.28 2.02 6.50
N ILE A 45 -5.39 1.22 7.56
CA ILE A 45 -4.38 1.22 8.62
C ILE A 45 -3.05 0.66 8.12
N SER A 46 -3.06 -0.30 7.19
CA SER A 46 -1.82 -0.83 6.59
C SER A 46 -1.13 0.20 5.70
N ILE A 47 -1.90 0.99 4.93
CA ILE A 47 -1.36 2.15 4.22
C ILE A 47 -0.70 3.10 5.22
N SER A 48 -1.43 3.49 6.26
CA SER A 48 -0.94 4.44 7.26
C SER A 48 0.33 3.95 7.95
N LEU A 49 0.35 2.70 8.43
CA LEU A 49 1.50 2.13 9.13
C LEU A 49 2.71 1.91 8.20
N GLY A 50 2.48 1.52 6.93
CA GLY A 50 3.53 1.42 5.92
C GLY A 50 4.21 2.78 5.68
N PHE A 51 3.41 3.83 5.49
CA PHE A 51 3.92 5.19 5.29
C PHE A 51 4.50 5.81 6.57
N LEU A 52 4.03 5.43 7.76
CA LEU A 52 4.61 5.85 9.02
C LEU A 52 6.00 5.24 9.22
N ALA A 53 6.16 3.95 8.94
CA ALA A 53 7.46 3.30 8.93
C ALA A 53 8.39 3.96 7.90
N TYR A 54 7.88 4.20 6.68
CA TYR A 54 8.58 4.94 5.63
C TYR A 54 9.11 6.29 6.11
N THR A 55 8.23 7.11 6.66
CA THR A 55 8.56 8.43 7.22
C THR A 55 9.61 8.32 8.31
N THR A 56 9.44 7.36 9.23
CA THR A 56 10.30 7.19 10.40
C THR A 56 11.73 6.87 9.98
N TYR A 57 11.93 5.92 9.07
CA TYR A 57 13.29 5.55 8.67
C TYR A 57 13.96 6.60 7.78
N HIS A 58 13.22 7.47 7.09
CA HIS A 58 13.78 8.62 6.36
C HIS A 58 14.19 9.78 7.29
N ILE A 59 13.65 9.85 8.51
CA ILE A 59 14.02 10.88 9.51
C ILE A 59 15.29 10.47 10.29
N ILE A 60 15.54 9.17 10.45
CA ILE A 60 16.69 8.66 11.20
C ILE A 60 17.97 8.75 10.35
N LEU A 61 18.69 9.86 10.48
CA LEU A 61 19.95 10.10 9.75
C LEU A 61 21.21 9.77 10.58
N PHE A 62 21.05 9.19 11.78
CA PHE A 62 22.14 9.00 12.73
C PHE A 62 22.41 7.54 13.10
N ASN A 63 21.60 6.59 12.63
CA ASN A 63 21.76 5.17 12.95
C ASN A 63 21.18 4.29 11.83
N SER A 64 22.06 3.70 11.03
CA SER A 64 21.71 2.79 9.93
C SER A 64 21.12 1.46 10.40
N ASP A 65 21.50 0.97 11.58
CA ASP A 65 21.10 -0.35 12.07
C ASP A 65 19.61 -0.38 12.45
N ILE A 66 19.06 0.77 12.81
CA ILE A 66 17.63 0.94 13.13
C ILE A 66 16.78 1.10 11.86
N ILE A 67 17.35 1.60 10.76
CA ILE A 67 16.64 1.83 9.49
C ILE A 67 16.13 0.50 8.90
N ILE A 68 16.99 -0.53 8.90
CA ILE A 68 16.67 -1.80 8.23
C ILE A 68 15.43 -2.49 8.81
N PRO A 69 15.32 -2.70 10.14
CA PRO A 69 14.11 -3.29 10.73
C PRO A 69 12.83 -2.48 10.49
N ILE A 70 12.92 -1.14 10.51
CA ILE A 70 11.76 -0.27 10.27
C ILE A 70 11.31 -0.35 8.80
N MET A 71 12.26 -0.39 7.86
CA MET A 71 11.96 -0.59 6.45
C MET A 71 11.29 -1.95 6.20
N ILE A 72 11.80 -3.04 6.78
CA ILE A 72 11.17 -4.37 6.67
C ILE A 72 9.73 -4.30 7.20
N THR A 73 9.53 -3.66 8.34
CA THR A 73 8.20 -3.44 8.93
C THR A 73 7.28 -2.68 7.95
N GLY A 74 7.78 -1.62 7.32
CA GLY A 74 7.05 -0.89 6.29
C GLY A 74 6.64 -1.77 5.11
N GLN A 75 7.56 -2.61 4.61
CA GLN A 75 7.27 -3.53 3.50
C GLN A 75 6.21 -4.59 3.85
N ILE A 76 6.22 -5.09 5.09
CA ILE A 76 5.19 -6.00 5.60
C ILE A 76 3.83 -5.32 5.56
N PHE A 77 3.72 -4.07 6.02
CA PHE A 77 2.46 -3.33 5.93
C PHE A 77 2.04 -3.09 4.48
N PHE A 78 2.96 -2.70 3.60
CA PHE A 78 2.67 -2.52 2.17
C PHE A 78 2.20 -3.81 1.49
N ASN A 79 2.69 -4.98 1.91
CA ASN A 79 2.20 -6.27 1.42
C ASN A 79 0.77 -6.59 1.86
N PHE A 80 0.35 -6.12 3.04
CA PHE A 80 -0.98 -6.38 3.56
C PHE A 80 -2.08 -5.53 2.90
N ILE A 81 -1.71 -4.44 2.23
CA ILE A 81 -2.63 -3.54 1.50
C ILE A 81 -3.42 -4.29 0.41
N PRO A 82 -2.79 -4.87 -0.63
CA PRO A 82 -3.52 -5.56 -1.68
C PRO A 82 -4.28 -6.79 -1.16
N ILE A 83 -3.75 -7.45 -0.13
CA ILE A 83 -4.41 -8.59 0.54
C ILE A 83 -5.74 -8.15 1.14
N SER A 84 -5.73 -7.03 1.87
CA SER A 84 -6.93 -6.47 2.49
C SER A 84 -7.99 -6.11 1.44
N LEU A 85 -7.58 -5.54 0.30
CA LEU A 85 -8.50 -5.25 -0.80
C LEU A 85 -9.07 -6.49 -1.49
N VAL A 86 -8.28 -7.56 -1.65
CA VAL A 86 -8.83 -8.79 -2.23
C VAL A 86 -9.86 -9.42 -1.28
N MET A 87 -9.64 -9.31 0.04
CA MET A 87 -10.61 -9.78 1.02
C MET A 87 -11.92 -8.98 0.98
N THR A 88 -11.88 -7.66 0.76
CA THR A 88 -13.12 -6.88 0.59
C THR A 88 -13.91 -7.34 -0.64
N VAL A 89 -13.23 -7.60 -1.75
CA VAL A 89 -13.84 -8.18 -2.97
C VAL A 89 -14.49 -9.53 -2.68
N PHE A 90 -13.79 -10.43 -1.99
CA PHE A 90 -14.34 -11.76 -1.67
C PHE A 90 -15.59 -11.69 -0.80
N ILE A 91 -15.63 -10.79 0.18
CA ILE A 91 -16.80 -10.59 1.03
C ILE A 91 -17.98 -10.08 0.21
N ILE A 92 -17.74 -9.13 -0.70
CA ILE A 92 -18.78 -8.59 -1.58
C ILE A 92 -19.31 -9.67 -2.53
N GLU A 93 -18.44 -10.53 -3.09
CA GLU A 93 -18.85 -11.53 -4.09
C GLU A 93 -19.52 -12.78 -3.49
N LYS A 94 -19.08 -13.26 -2.31
CA LYS A 94 -19.36 -14.64 -1.86
C LYS A 94 -20.03 -14.75 -0.50
N TYR A 95 -20.47 -13.66 0.10
CA TYR A 95 -20.90 -13.58 1.51
C TYR A 95 -19.76 -13.80 2.51
N GLU A 96 -19.87 -13.12 3.64
CA GLU A 96 -18.84 -13.07 4.69
C GLU A 96 -18.38 -14.47 5.16
N LYS A 97 -19.31 -15.36 5.51
CA LYS A 97 -18.98 -16.70 6.03
C LYS A 97 -18.13 -17.53 5.08
N ILE A 98 -18.34 -17.39 3.77
CA ILE A 98 -17.58 -18.12 2.75
C ILE A 98 -16.23 -17.43 2.52
N ALA A 99 -16.21 -16.10 2.42
CA ALA A 99 -14.98 -15.32 2.25
C ALA A 99 -14.00 -15.51 3.42
N MET A 100 -14.51 -15.70 4.63
CA MET A 100 -13.69 -15.95 5.83
C MET A 100 -13.27 -17.41 6.00
N SER A 101 -13.63 -18.31 5.08
CA SER A 101 -13.20 -19.70 5.13
C SER A 101 -11.71 -19.85 4.79
N PHE A 102 -11.11 -20.97 5.23
CA PHE A 102 -9.70 -21.30 4.97
C PHE A 102 -9.33 -21.27 3.48
N ARG A 103 -10.29 -21.57 2.59
CA ARG A 103 -10.06 -21.55 1.14
C ARG A 103 -9.75 -20.15 0.60
N TYR A 104 -10.31 -19.08 1.17
CA TYR A 104 -10.09 -17.72 0.66
C TYR A 104 -9.11 -16.97 1.54
N LEU A 105 -9.43 -16.86 2.83
CA LEU A 105 -8.54 -16.22 3.80
C LEU A 105 -7.19 -16.94 3.89
N GLY A 106 -7.17 -18.27 3.96
CA GLY A 106 -5.93 -19.04 4.06
C GLY A 106 -5.01 -18.84 2.85
N ILE A 107 -5.56 -18.82 1.62
CA ILE A 107 -4.78 -18.54 0.42
C ILE A 107 -4.19 -17.12 0.47
N MET A 108 -4.97 -16.13 0.91
CA MET A 108 -4.49 -14.76 1.05
C MET A 108 -3.41 -14.61 2.13
N MET A 109 -3.55 -15.31 3.26
CA MET A 109 -2.55 -15.30 4.32
C MET A 109 -1.25 -16.02 3.89
N ILE A 110 -1.34 -17.10 3.12
CA ILE A 110 -0.17 -17.76 2.53
C ILE A 110 0.54 -16.80 1.57
N LEU A 111 -0.21 -16.13 0.69
CA LEU A 111 0.37 -15.17 -0.26
C LEU A 111 1.03 -14.00 0.46
N PHE A 112 0.39 -13.45 1.49
CA PHE A 112 0.97 -12.44 2.37
C PHE A 112 2.28 -12.92 3.01
N GLY A 113 2.29 -14.15 3.51
CA GLY A 113 3.47 -14.79 4.09
C GLY A 113 4.61 -14.89 3.09
N ILE A 114 4.33 -15.36 1.86
CA ILE A 114 5.31 -15.43 0.77
C ILE A 114 5.89 -14.04 0.48
N MET A 115 5.03 -13.03 0.25
CA MET A 115 5.48 -11.67 -0.07
C MET A 115 6.29 -11.00 1.04
N SER A 116 6.08 -11.41 2.30
CA SER A 116 6.71 -10.78 3.47
C SER A 116 7.97 -11.51 3.92
N PHE A 117 7.99 -12.84 3.85
CA PHE A 117 9.08 -13.64 4.39
C PHE A 117 10.41 -13.41 3.67
N GLY A 118 10.38 -13.14 2.35
CA GLY A 118 11.62 -12.89 1.63
C GLY A 118 12.36 -11.63 2.06
N TYR A 119 11.72 -10.66 2.73
CA TYR A 119 12.44 -9.51 3.32
C TYR A 119 13.31 -9.88 4.53
N PHE A 120 13.14 -11.08 5.10
CA PHE A 120 14.01 -11.63 6.14
C PHE A 120 15.15 -12.50 5.59
N ILE A 121 15.03 -12.97 4.33
CA ILE A 121 16.07 -13.73 3.64
C ILE A 121 16.95 -12.77 2.83
N TRP A 122 16.31 -11.93 2.03
CA TRP A 122 16.90 -10.90 1.19
C TRP A 122 16.71 -9.55 1.88
N VAL A 123 17.46 -9.37 2.98
CA VAL A 123 17.42 -8.16 3.80
C VAL A 123 17.85 -6.97 2.95
N PRO A 124 17.04 -5.90 2.85
CA PRO A 124 17.44 -4.76 2.05
C PRO A 124 18.55 -3.96 2.73
N THR A 125 19.34 -3.26 1.91
CA THR A 125 20.54 -2.54 2.33
C THR A 125 20.36 -1.04 2.13
N LEU A 126 21.03 -0.24 2.96
CA LEU A 126 21.10 1.20 2.83
C LEU A 126 22.26 1.60 1.91
N ASP A 127 22.03 2.53 0.97
CA ASP A 127 23.13 3.11 0.19
C ASP A 127 23.91 4.09 1.07
N MET A 128 25.13 3.70 1.44
CA MET A 128 25.96 4.50 2.35
C MET A 128 26.51 5.78 1.70
N THR A 129 26.56 5.85 0.37
CA THR A 129 26.99 7.05 -0.36
C THR A 129 25.90 8.10 -0.25
N ASP A 130 24.66 7.75 -0.59
CA ASP A 130 23.51 8.65 -0.49
C ASP A 130 23.19 9.00 0.96
N TYR A 131 23.36 8.04 1.88
CA TYR A 131 23.18 8.28 3.31
C TYR A 131 24.15 9.34 3.84
N SER A 132 25.41 9.34 3.37
CA SER A 132 26.39 10.37 3.74
C SER A 132 26.00 11.78 3.25
N ASN A 133 25.21 11.86 2.17
CA ASN A 133 24.64 13.09 1.63
C ASN A 133 23.30 13.48 2.30
N GLY A 134 22.86 12.73 3.32
CA GLY A 134 21.59 12.99 4.00
C GLY A 134 20.35 12.53 3.21
N ILE A 135 20.53 11.60 2.28
CA ILE A 135 19.48 10.94 1.50
C ILE A 135 19.33 9.51 2.02
N VAL A 136 18.12 9.12 2.44
CA VAL A 136 17.85 7.73 2.80
C VAL A 136 17.34 7.02 1.56
N ASP A 137 18.22 6.23 0.94
CA ASP A 137 17.88 5.35 -0.16
C ASP A 137 18.23 3.90 0.16
N THR A 138 17.28 3.00 -0.11
CA THR A 138 17.37 1.60 0.29
C THR A 138 17.19 0.70 -0.92
N SER A 139 18.07 -0.27 -1.06
CA SER A 139 18.02 -1.25 -2.14
C SER A 139 17.57 -2.60 -1.61
N THR A 140 16.49 -3.12 -2.18
CA THR A 140 16.11 -4.53 -2.08
C THR A 140 16.70 -5.26 -3.28
N PRO A 141 17.20 -6.50 -3.15
CA PRO A 141 17.65 -7.28 -4.30
C PRO A 141 16.61 -7.28 -5.43
N ASP A 142 17.05 -6.99 -6.65
CA ASP A 142 16.18 -6.64 -7.78
C ASP A 142 15.15 -7.74 -8.05
N GLU A 143 15.54 -9.01 -7.97
CA GLU A 143 14.64 -10.14 -8.19
C GLU A 143 13.51 -10.17 -7.16
N TRP A 144 13.82 -9.90 -5.89
CA TRP A 144 12.83 -9.85 -4.82
C TRP A 144 11.93 -8.64 -4.95
N PHE A 145 12.51 -7.48 -5.26
CA PHE A 145 11.78 -6.23 -5.48
C PHE A 145 10.77 -6.38 -6.63
N ILE A 146 11.20 -6.93 -7.77
CA ILE A 146 10.34 -7.17 -8.94
C ILE A 146 9.24 -8.17 -8.58
N PHE A 147 9.60 -9.30 -7.97
CA PHE A 147 8.64 -10.34 -7.59
C PHE A 147 7.51 -9.81 -6.71
N VAL A 148 7.84 -9.12 -5.62
CA VAL A 148 6.84 -8.61 -4.69
C VAL A 148 5.97 -7.53 -5.35
N ASN A 149 6.55 -6.58 -6.07
CA ASN A 149 5.79 -5.51 -6.71
C ASN A 149 4.87 -6.03 -7.83
N LEU A 150 5.31 -7.00 -8.62
CA LEU A 150 4.45 -7.64 -9.62
C LEU A 150 3.25 -8.35 -8.97
N ILE A 151 3.44 -9.05 -7.86
CA ILE A 151 2.31 -9.65 -7.13
C ILE A 151 1.36 -8.56 -6.62
N ARG A 152 1.87 -7.49 -6.02
CA ARG A 152 1.04 -6.35 -5.57
C ARG A 152 0.20 -5.81 -6.73
N ILE A 153 0.83 -5.52 -7.87
CA ILE A 153 0.17 -5.02 -9.09
C ILE A 153 -0.90 -5.99 -9.58
N LEU A 154 -0.60 -7.29 -9.64
CA LEU A 154 -1.57 -8.32 -10.07
C LEU A 154 -2.79 -8.38 -9.15
N LEU A 155 -2.60 -8.29 -7.83
CA LEU A 155 -3.70 -8.27 -6.87
C LEU A 155 -4.55 -7.02 -7.01
N PHE A 156 -3.94 -5.83 -7.17
CA PHE A 156 -4.69 -4.61 -7.45
C PHE A 156 -5.45 -4.69 -8.79
N ALA A 157 -4.83 -5.22 -9.85
CA ALA A 157 -5.48 -5.42 -11.13
C ALA A 157 -6.66 -6.41 -11.03
N PHE A 158 -6.51 -7.48 -10.23
CA PHE A 158 -7.60 -8.39 -9.92
C PHE A 158 -8.76 -7.67 -9.20
N VAL A 159 -8.46 -6.85 -8.20
CA VAL A 159 -9.46 -6.04 -7.48
C VAL A 159 -10.22 -5.14 -8.45
N VAL A 160 -9.50 -4.39 -9.29
CA VAL A 160 -10.08 -3.55 -10.36
C VAL A 160 -11.01 -4.39 -11.24
N TYR A 161 -10.52 -5.49 -11.82
CA TYR A 161 -11.33 -6.36 -12.68
C TYR A 161 -12.62 -6.83 -12.00
N LYS A 162 -12.56 -7.23 -10.73
CA LYS A 162 -13.74 -7.67 -9.98
C LYS A 162 -14.72 -6.54 -9.69
N TYR A 163 -14.24 -5.39 -9.23
CA TYR A 163 -15.09 -4.23 -8.99
C TYR A 163 -15.76 -3.71 -10.28
N ALA A 164 -15.06 -3.73 -11.42
CA ALA A 164 -15.65 -3.39 -12.71
C ALA A 164 -16.81 -4.32 -13.11
N LYS A 165 -16.76 -5.58 -12.69
CA LYS A 165 -17.85 -6.54 -12.91
C LYS A 165 -19.03 -6.28 -11.96
N ILE A 166 -18.75 -6.00 -10.69
CA ILE A 166 -19.75 -5.75 -9.64
C ILE A 166 -20.53 -4.44 -9.89
N THR A 167 -19.85 -3.40 -10.35
CA THR A 167 -20.47 -2.08 -10.62
C THR A 167 -21.53 -2.09 -11.72
N ARG A 168 -21.56 -3.11 -12.59
CA ARG A 168 -22.58 -3.23 -13.63
C ARG A 168 -23.97 -3.58 -13.07
N SER A 169 -24.06 -4.02 -11.82
CA SER A 169 -25.30 -4.50 -11.20
C SER A 169 -25.78 -3.64 -10.03
N ILE A 170 -25.33 -2.40 -9.90
CA ILE A 170 -25.57 -1.53 -8.72
C ILE A 170 -26.29 -0.23 -9.12
N GLU A 171 -27.13 0.28 -8.20
CA GLU A 171 -27.85 1.56 -8.30
C GLU A 171 -26.94 2.78 -8.49
N GLU A 172 -27.50 3.86 -9.04
CA GLU A 172 -26.76 4.99 -9.62
C GLU A 172 -25.92 5.79 -8.60
N ASP A 173 -26.41 5.98 -7.38
CA ASP A 173 -25.66 6.70 -6.33
C ASP A 173 -24.50 5.86 -5.77
N THR A 174 -24.72 4.56 -5.54
CA THR A 174 -23.66 3.64 -5.13
C THR A 174 -22.62 3.45 -6.24
N LYS A 175 -23.01 3.61 -7.51
CA LYS A 175 -22.11 3.55 -8.66
C LYS A 175 -21.09 4.69 -8.67
N LYS A 176 -21.47 5.93 -8.35
CA LYS A 176 -20.53 7.07 -8.24
C LYS A 176 -19.49 6.84 -7.15
N ARG A 177 -19.93 6.31 -6.01
CA ARG A 177 -19.08 5.93 -4.88
C ARG A 177 -17.98 4.95 -5.31
N ILE A 178 -18.39 3.87 -5.99
CA ILE A 178 -17.47 2.83 -6.45
C ILE A 178 -16.58 3.31 -7.61
N GLN A 179 -17.04 4.25 -8.44
CA GLN A 179 -16.21 4.84 -9.49
C GLN A 179 -15.00 5.57 -8.93
N TRP A 180 -15.16 6.39 -7.88
CA TRP A 180 -14.02 7.08 -7.25
C TRP A 180 -13.03 6.09 -6.63
N PHE A 181 -13.55 5.06 -5.95
CA PHE A 181 -12.74 3.96 -5.46
C PHE A 181 -11.93 3.31 -6.59
N PHE A 182 -12.59 2.96 -7.69
CA PHE A 182 -11.98 2.31 -8.85
C PHE A 182 -10.88 3.16 -9.50
N VAL A 183 -11.15 4.46 -9.72
CA VAL A 183 -10.15 5.40 -10.25
C VAL A 183 -8.97 5.50 -9.29
N GLY A 184 -9.21 5.59 -7.98
CA GLY A 184 -8.15 5.65 -7.00
C GLY A 184 -7.25 4.42 -7.00
N ILE A 185 -7.81 3.21 -7.12
CA ILE A 185 -7.02 1.98 -7.26
C ILE A 185 -6.21 1.96 -8.57
N ILE A 186 -6.77 2.43 -9.69
CA ILE A 186 -6.02 2.54 -10.96
C ILE A 186 -4.82 3.48 -10.80
N VAL A 187 -5.02 4.63 -10.18
CA VAL A 187 -3.92 5.59 -9.93
C VAL A 187 -2.86 4.98 -9.01
N ALA A 188 -3.27 4.21 -8.00
CA ALA A 188 -2.32 3.46 -7.15
C ALA A 188 -1.52 2.41 -7.94
N ILE A 189 -2.14 1.68 -8.88
CA ILE A 189 -1.44 0.74 -9.78
C ILE A 189 -0.40 1.49 -10.63
N ILE A 190 -0.76 2.65 -11.19
CA ILE A 190 0.17 3.48 -11.96
C ILE A 190 1.35 3.91 -11.07
N GLY A 191 1.08 4.36 -9.83
CA GLY A 191 2.12 4.68 -8.86
C GLY A 191 3.07 3.49 -8.60
N LEU A 192 2.53 2.29 -8.39
CA LEU A 192 3.34 1.08 -8.19
C LEU A 192 4.18 0.72 -9.43
N LEU A 193 3.65 0.90 -10.64
CA LEU A 193 4.40 0.70 -11.88
C LEU A 193 5.54 1.71 -12.02
N ILE A 194 5.29 2.99 -11.72
CA ILE A 194 6.33 4.03 -11.70
C ILE A 194 7.38 3.70 -10.64
N ASN A 195 6.97 3.23 -9.45
CA ASN A 195 7.90 2.81 -8.39
C ASN A 195 8.77 1.63 -8.83
N LEU A 196 8.18 0.64 -9.50
CA LEU A 196 8.91 -0.51 -10.02
C LEU A 196 9.96 -0.09 -11.05
N VAL A 197 9.59 0.74 -12.02
CA VAL A 197 10.51 1.24 -13.05
C VAL A 197 11.57 2.15 -12.42
N GLY A 198 11.17 3.06 -11.53
CA GLY A 198 12.07 3.98 -10.82
C GLY A 198 13.12 3.26 -9.98
N GLY A 199 12.69 2.26 -9.20
CA GLY A 199 13.58 1.43 -8.38
C GLY A 199 14.57 0.63 -9.21
N MET A 200 14.13 0.06 -10.34
CA MET A 200 15.02 -0.63 -11.29
C MET A 200 16.06 0.31 -11.92
N LEU A 201 15.70 1.57 -12.15
CA LEU A 201 16.60 2.59 -12.69
C LEU A 201 17.42 3.30 -11.61
N LYS A 202 17.19 3.00 -10.33
CA LYS A 202 17.75 3.70 -9.16
C LYS A 202 17.58 5.21 -9.26
N TRP A 203 16.40 5.65 -9.70
CA TRP A 203 16.10 7.05 -9.98
C TRP A 203 15.14 7.64 -8.94
N ILE A 204 15.71 8.23 -7.90
CA ILE A 204 14.99 8.80 -6.73
C ILE A 204 13.81 9.73 -7.12
N PRO A 205 13.93 10.66 -8.10
CA PRO A 205 12.79 11.45 -8.55
C PRO A 205 11.58 10.63 -9.03
N MET A 206 11.81 9.48 -9.66
CA MET A 206 10.71 8.60 -10.08
C MET A 206 9.99 7.98 -8.89
N GLU A 207 10.70 7.66 -7.81
CA GLU A 207 10.10 7.19 -6.57
C GLU A 207 9.20 8.27 -5.97
N ILE A 208 9.65 9.52 -5.95
CA ILE A 208 8.85 10.66 -5.45
C ILE A 208 7.57 10.82 -6.30
N ILE A 209 7.68 10.73 -7.63
CA ILE A 209 6.50 10.77 -8.51
C ILE A 209 5.55 9.60 -8.22
N ALA A 210 6.10 8.40 -7.97
CA ALA A 210 5.30 7.24 -7.60
C ALA A 210 4.56 7.45 -6.27
N LEU A 211 5.23 8.02 -5.25
CA LEU A 211 4.61 8.36 -3.97
C LEU A 211 3.44 9.33 -4.15
N ILE A 212 3.66 10.41 -4.91
CA ILE A 212 2.60 11.40 -5.20
C ILE A 212 1.42 10.74 -5.93
N ALA A 213 1.69 9.86 -6.89
CA ALA A 213 0.63 9.12 -7.56
C ALA A 213 -0.15 8.24 -6.57
N VAL A 214 0.53 7.53 -5.68
CA VAL A 214 -0.14 6.73 -4.63
C VAL A 214 -0.97 7.62 -3.70
N ASP A 215 -0.47 8.79 -3.29
CA ASP A 215 -1.22 9.76 -2.47
C ASP A 215 -2.51 10.21 -3.17
N ILE A 216 -2.41 10.58 -4.45
CA ILE A 216 -3.59 10.94 -5.27
C ILE A 216 -4.57 9.75 -5.32
N GLY A 217 -4.07 8.53 -5.53
CA GLY A 217 -4.88 7.32 -5.52
C GLY A 217 -5.65 7.14 -4.21
N ILE A 218 -4.98 7.29 -3.07
CA ILE A 218 -5.58 7.19 -1.73
C ILE A 218 -6.62 8.28 -1.49
N VAL A 219 -6.35 9.53 -1.90
CA VAL A 219 -7.31 10.64 -1.82
C VAL A 219 -8.57 10.34 -2.63
N LEU A 220 -8.43 9.78 -3.83
CA LEU A 220 -9.56 9.41 -4.67
C LEU A 220 -10.36 8.25 -4.08
N VAL A 221 -9.67 7.24 -3.53
CA VAL A 221 -10.30 6.17 -2.77
C VAL A 221 -11.09 6.75 -1.59
N PHE A 222 -10.48 7.66 -0.81
CA PHE A 222 -11.13 8.33 0.31
C PHE A 222 -12.37 9.13 -0.09
N LYS A 223 -12.29 9.90 -1.18
CA LYS A 223 -13.43 10.62 -1.73
C LYS A 223 -14.57 9.66 -2.07
N GLY A 224 -14.23 8.48 -2.58
CA GLY A 224 -15.17 7.39 -2.78
C GLY A 224 -15.80 6.88 -1.48
N PHE A 225 -15.15 6.95 -0.31
CA PHE A 225 -15.79 6.50 0.93
C PHE A 225 -16.70 7.53 1.60
N LEU A 226 -16.44 8.83 1.39
CA LEU A 226 -17.19 9.94 2.00
C LEU A 226 -18.47 10.36 1.26
N MET A 227 -18.63 9.99 -0.02
CA MET A 227 -19.84 10.23 -0.82
C MET A 227 -20.89 9.14 -0.57
#